data_AF-A0A924IX27-F1
#
_entry.id   AF-A0A924IX27-F1
#
_cell.length_a   1.000
_cell.length_b   1.000
_cell.length_c   1.000
_cell.angle_alpha   90.00
_cell.angle_beta   90.00
_cell.angle_gamma   90.00
#
_symmetry.space_group_name_H-M   'P 1'
#
loop_
_entity.id
_entity.type
_entity.pdbx_description
1 polymer ?
#
loop_
_entity_poly.entity_id
_entity_poly.type
_entity_poly.pdbx_seq_one_letter_code
_entity_poly.pdbx_strand_id
1 'polypeptide(L)'
;MLKIYNYIDQKGIPFLKLINISIRIQEDDIVNRFRIESDETANRLIKKGELIISTHNHINIIEPDFPNKFKLDKKEQKETALSWLKDTTGYFVNEFKTLFELPELNGKPFLLQVERGVNNYFLVLANQIIDGDLTVREKYHSRHGFLQENFIKTFGQITKINGTLGIDGNMTDFGNLKEVGGDLWFSNHVYQENLESIYPLKKVNGDLNLKNTHASLSSLEEVGGNLNLRKTTCHNISSLKRVGGNILLSKSQSNNFDFSKVEINGKIKIFTDKFNQGKLTTPNYIIEEI
;
A
#
# COMPACT_ATOMS: atom_id res chain seq x y z
N MET A 1 7.65 -29.62 8.99
CA MET A 1 7.37 -28.25 9.48
C MET A 1 8.47 -27.25 9.09
N LEU A 2 9.72 -27.40 9.55
CA LEU A 2 10.80 -26.42 9.23
C LEU A 2 10.99 -26.13 7.73
N LYS A 3 10.92 -27.16 6.87
CA LYS A 3 11.06 -27.00 5.41
C LYS A 3 9.93 -26.22 4.75
N ILE A 4 8.70 -26.24 5.30
CA ILE A 4 7.56 -25.52 4.73
C ILE A 4 7.50 -24.08 5.25
N TYR A 5 7.89 -23.83 6.52
CA TYR A 5 8.02 -22.45 7.02
C TYR A 5 9.12 -21.71 6.27
N ASN A 6 10.30 -22.32 6.07
CA ASN A 6 11.34 -21.74 5.21
C ASN A 6 10.84 -21.43 3.79
N TYR A 7 9.95 -22.25 3.25
CA TYR A 7 9.32 -21.97 1.95
C TYR A 7 8.38 -20.77 2.03
N ILE A 8 7.53 -20.69 3.06
CA ILE A 8 6.62 -19.56 3.27
C ILE A 8 7.41 -18.27 3.49
N ASP A 9 8.48 -18.29 4.27
CA ASP A 9 9.30 -17.09 4.51
C ASP A 9 9.95 -16.58 3.23
N GLN A 10 10.37 -17.49 2.35
CA GLN A 10 11.00 -17.14 1.08
C GLN A 10 10.01 -16.78 -0.04
N LYS A 11 8.83 -17.39 -0.05
CA LYS A 11 7.90 -17.34 -1.20
C LYS A 11 6.52 -16.78 -0.85
N GLY A 12 6.14 -16.78 0.41
CA GLY A 12 4.77 -16.56 0.86
C GLY A 12 3.92 -17.82 0.79
N ILE A 13 2.68 -17.71 1.26
CA ILE A 13 1.67 -18.75 1.19
C ILE A 13 1.01 -18.67 -0.20
N PRO A 14 1.24 -19.65 -1.10
CA PRO A 14 0.53 -19.69 -2.39
C PRO A 14 -0.94 -19.94 -2.16
N PHE A 15 -1.81 -19.32 -2.96
CA PHE A 15 -3.24 -19.57 -2.91
C PHE A 15 -3.90 -19.50 -4.29
N LEU A 16 -4.98 -20.25 -4.45
CA LEU A 16 -5.81 -20.23 -5.66
C LEU A 16 -7.01 -19.30 -5.47
N LYS A 17 -7.35 -18.57 -6.53
CA LYS A 17 -8.67 -17.93 -6.66
C LYS A 17 -9.54 -18.87 -7.49
N LEU A 18 -10.35 -19.71 -6.85
CA LEU A 18 -11.32 -20.54 -7.57
C LEU A 18 -12.37 -19.63 -8.21
N ILE A 19 -12.74 -19.80 -9.47
CA ILE A 19 -13.79 -18.98 -10.11
C ILE A 19 -15.10 -19.76 -9.96
N ASN A 20 -16.05 -19.30 -9.14
CA ASN A 20 -17.40 -19.87 -9.11
C ASN A 20 -18.46 -18.82 -9.49
N ILE A 21 -19.32 -19.22 -10.43
CA ILE A 21 -20.55 -18.55 -10.82
C ILE A 21 -21.49 -18.54 -9.61
N SER A 22 -22.06 -17.39 -9.26
CA SER A 22 -22.75 -17.21 -8.01
C SER A 22 -24.24 -16.91 -8.13
N ILE A 23 -25.04 -17.69 -7.39
CA ILE A 23 -26.40 -17.33 -6.98
C ILE A 23 -26.31 -16.88 -5.50
N ARG A 24 -26.86 -15.71 -5.18
CA ARG A 24 -26.87 -15.07 -3.84
C ARG A 24 -27.70 -15.85 -2.81
N ILE A 25 -27.34 -15.73 -1.52
CA ILE A 25 -28.24 -15.44 -0.37
C ILE A 25 -27.42 -15.05 0.90
N GLN A 26 -27.78 -13.86 1.44
CA GLN A 26 -27.81 -13.28 2.82
C GLN A 26 -26.66 -13.20 3.84
N GLU A 27 -26.85 -12.17 4.69
CA GLU A 27 -26.01 -11.47 5.67
C GLU A 27 -25.33 -12.34 6.73
N ASP A 28 -24.08 -11.97 7.06
CA ASP A 28 -23.29 -12.66 8.08
C ASP A 28 -22.51 -11.62 8.92
N ASP A 29 -22.72 -11.64 10.24
CA ASP A 29 -22.40 -10.55 11.17
C ASP A 29 -20.96 -10.69 11.70
N ILE A 30 -20.05 -9.86 11.16
CA ILE A 30 -18.59 -9.91 11.36
C ILE A 30 -18.18 -9.80 12.84
N VAL A 31 -18.98 -9.12 13.66
CA VAL A 31 -18.66 -8.79 15.06
C VAL A 31 -18.54 -10.04 15.94
N ASN A 32 -19.24 -11.13 15.61
CA ASN A 32 -19.25 -12.35 16.43
C ASN A 32 -18.03 -13.26 16.22
N ARG A 33 -17.13 -12.97 15.27
CA ARG A 33 -16.00 -13.85 14.91
C ARG A 33 -14.69 -13.56 15.66
N PHE A 34 -14.62 -12.45 16.40
CA PHE A 34 -13.46 -12.08 17.21
C PHE A 34 -13.70 -12.42 18.68
N ARG A 35 -13.14 -13.54 19.16
CA ARG A 35 -12.89 -13.73 20.60
C ARG A 35 -11.45 -13.30 20.89
N ILE A 36 -11.31 -12.06 21.37
CA ILE A 36 -10.05 -11.56 21.91
C ILE A 36 -10.03 -12.01 23.38
N GLU A 37 -9.20 -12.99 23.72
CA GLU A 37 -8.89 -13.27 25.13
C GLU A 37 -8.19 -12.03 25.69
N SER A 38 -8.77 -11.49 26.77
CA SER A 38 -8.32 -10.26 27.41
C SER A 38 -6.92 -10.44 27.97
N ASP A 39 -5.93 -9.92 27.27
CA ASP A 39 -4.63 -9.58 27.87
C ASP A 39 -4.65 -8.08 28.20
N GLU A 40 -4.12 -7.69 29.35
CA GLU A 40 -4.28 -6.34 29.96
C GLU A 40 -3.72 -5.19 29.08
N THR A 41 -3.02 -5.52 27.98
CA THR A 41 -2.64 -4.61 26.90
C THR A 41 -3.77 -4.21 25.94
N ALA A 42 -4.94 -4.85 25.99
CA ALA A 42 -6.08 -4.65 25.07
C ALA A 42 -6.92 -3.38 25.35
N ASN A 43 -6.63 -2.62 26.41
CA ASN A 43 -7.41 -1.43 26.79
C ASN A 43 -6.95 -0.11 26.14
N ARG A 44 -6.08 -0.14 25.13
CA ARG A 44 -5.98 1.01 24.22
C ARG A 44 -7.09 0.89 23.18
N LEU A 45 -8.20 1.55 23.50
CA LEU A 45 -9.32 1.90 22.60
C LEU A 45 -8.89 1.89 21.14
N ILE A 46 -9.28 0.83 20.43
CA ILE A 46 -9.45 0.88 18.98
C ILE A 46 -10.45 2.02 18.75
N LYS A 47 -9.98 3.18 18.26
CA LYS A 47 -10.88 4.25 17.85
C LYS A 47 -11.69 3.70 16.68
N LYS A 48 -12.97 3.46 16.94
CA LYS A 48 -13.96 3.07 15.95
C LYS A 48 -14.05 4.22 14.93
N GLY A 49 -13.47 4.01 13.75
CA GLY A 49 -13.34 5.05 12.74
C GLY A 49 -12.11 4.83 11.85
N GLU A 50 -12.01 3.64 11.27
CA GLU A 50 -11.30 3.26 10.03
C GLU A 50 -11.52 1.74 9.87
N LEU A 51 -12.38 1.34 8.92
CA LEU A 51 -13.03 0.03 8.85
C LEU A 51 -12.85 -0.65 7.48
N ILE A 52 -12.24 -1.84 7.53
CA ILE A 52 -12.55 -3.16 6.92
C ILE A 52 -12.82 -3.32 5.41
N ILE A 53 -11.89 -4.10 4.84
CA ILE A 53 -11.79 -4.88 3.58
C ILE A 53 -13.09 -5.50 3.04
N SER A 54 -13.29 -5.45 1.71
CA SER A 54 -14.29 -6.28 1.02
C SER A 54 -14.14 -6.28 -0.52
N THR A 55 -13.61 -7.33 -1.15
CA THR A 55 -13.90 -7.62 -2.58
C THR A 55 -15.13 -8.54 -2.66
N HIS A 56 -16.30 -8.13 -2.16
CA HIS A 56 -17.44 -9.05 -2.17
C HIS A 56 -18.26 -8.96 -3.46
N ASN A 57 -18.07 -9.98 -4.31
CA ASN A 57 -19.19 -10.85 -4.62
C ASN A 57 -18.67 -12.23 -5.06
N HIS A 58 -18.85 -13.17 -4.11
CA HIS A 58 -19.00 -14.61 -4.26
C HIS A 58 -17.77 -15.51 -4.40
N ILE A 59 -17.64 -16.43 -3.45
CA ILE A 59 -17.21 -17.84 -3.60
C ILE A 59 -16.00 -18.07 -4.52
N ASN A 60 -15.04 -17.16 -4.54
CA ASN A 60 -13.69 -17.57 -4.86
C ASN A 60 -13.18 -18.25 -3.60
N ILE A 61 -13.33 -19.57 -3.53
CA ILE A 61 -12.71 -20.36 -2.47
C ILE A 61 -11.22 -20.07 -2.58
N ILE A 62 -10.72 -19.27 -1.64
CA ILE A 62 -9.31 -18.99 -1.50
C ILE A 62 -8.75 -20.07 -0.60
N GLU A 63 -8.01 -20.98 -1.21
CA GLU A 63 -7.35 -22.06 -0.49
C GLU A 63 -5.85 -21.97 -0.68
N PRO A 64 -5.10 -22.29 0.39
CA PRO A 64 -3.67 -22.49 0.22
C PRO A 64 -3.44 -23.60 -0.81
N ASP A 65 -2.41 -23.40 -1.62
CA ASP A 65 -2.05 -24.32 -2.69
C ASP A 65 -0.55 -24.59 -2.69
N PHE A 66 -0.12 -25.23 -1.60
CA PHE A 66 1.28 -25.57 -1.42
C PHE A 66 1.73 -26.63 -2.44
N PRO A 67 2.98 -26.54 -2.93
CA PRO A 67 3.52 -27.52 -3.88
C PRO A 67 3.39 -28.98 -3.39
N ASN A 68 2.99 -29.89 -4.29
CA ASN A 68 2.78 -31.32 -4.01
C ASN A 68 3.96 -32.02 -3.32
N LYS A 69 5.19 -31.51 -3.46
CA LYS A 69 6.38 -32.02 -2.76
C LYS A 69 6.24 -32.03 -1.23
N PHE A 70 5.36 -31.20 -0.67
CA PHE A 70 5.09 -31.13 0.76
C PHE A 70 4.10 -32.20 1.24
N LYS A 71 3.39 -32.88 0.32
CA LYS A 71 2.44 -33.96 0.61
C LYS A 71 1.40 -33.61 1.69
N LEU A 72 0.82 -32.41 1.60
CA LEU A 72 -0.20 -31.92 2.53
C LEU A 72 -1.59 -31.97 1.90
N ASP A 73 -2.57 -32.50 2.63
CA ASP A 73 -3.98 -32.36 2.25
C ASP A 73 -4.50 -30.93 2.47
N LYS A 74 -5.73 -30.63 2.04
CA LYS A 74 -6.27 -29.27 2.12
C LYS A 74 -6.47 -28.76 3.56
N LYS A 75 -6.73 -29.64 4.52
CA LYS A 75 -6.85 -29.28 5.93
C LYS A 75 -5.47 -28.95 6.51
N GLU A 76 -4.49 -29.82 6.25
CA GLU A 76 -3.10 -29.64 6.69
C GLU A 76 -2.47 -28.36 6.11
N GLN A 77 -2.79 -28.01 4.85
CA GLN A 77 -2.33 -26.76 4.24
C GLN A 77 -2.89 -25.53 4.95
N LYS A 78 -4.18 -25.53 5.31
CA LYS A 78 -4.82 -24.43 6.06
C LYS A 78 -4.22 -24.31 7.46
N GLU A 79 -4.11 -25.43 8.18
CA GLU A 79 -3.51 -25.46 9.52
C GLU A 79 -2.06 -24.97 9.48
N THR A 80 -1.26 -25.42 8.51
CA THR A 80 0.13 -24.96 8.34
C THR A 80 0.21 -23.45 8.15
N ALA A 81 -0.64 -22.86 7.30
CA ALA A 81 -0.64 -21.42 7.06
C ALA A 81 -1.02 -20.62 8.32
N LEU A 82 -2.03 -21.08 9.05
CA LEU A 82 -2.49 -20.44 10.29
C LEU A 82 -1.45 -20.57 11.42
N SER A 83 -0.86 -21.76 11.57
CA SER A 83 0.24 -21.99 12.52
C SER A 83 1.45 -21.13 12.18
N TRP A 84 1.83 -21.02 10.90
CA TRP A 84 2.93 -20.16 10.49
C TRP A 84 2.68 -18.69 10.86
N LEU A 85 1.47 -18.16 10.63
CA LEU A 85 1.15 -16.78 11.03
C LEU A 85 1.29 -16.63 12.55
N LYS A 86 0.68 -17.55 13.31
CA LYS A 86 0.71 -17.54 14.78
C LYS A 86 2.13 -17.59 15.30
N ASP A 87 2.95 -18.50 14.80
CA ASP A 87 4.31 -18.69 15.26
C ASP A 87 5.22 -17.50 14.89
N THR A 88 4.97 -16.87 13.73
CA THR A 88 5.79 -15.76 13.22
C THR A 88 5.41 -14.42 13.83
N THR A 89 4.12 -14.18 14.04
CA THR A 89 3.59 -12.85 14.42
C THR A 89 2.95 -12.84 15.80
N GLY A 90 2.62 -14.01 16.37
CA GLY A 90 1.79 -14.14 17.57
C GLY A 90 0.30 -13.92 17.32
N TYR A 91 -0.13 -13.64 16.07
CA TYR A 91 -1.54 -13.42 15.76
C TYR A 91 -2.28 -14.71 15.47
N PHE A 92 -3.45 -14.84 16.06
CA PHE A 92 -4.32 -15.98 15.88
C PHE A 92 -5.56 -15.60 15.08
N VAL A 93 -5.87 -16.44 14.09
CA VAL A 93 -7.11 -16.38 13.31
C VAL A 93 -7.68 -17.78 13.16
N ASN A 94 -9.02 -17.88 13.16
CA ASN A 94 -9.74 -19.16 13.14
C ASN A 94 -9.82 -19.77 11.74
N GLU A 95 -9.74 -18.94 10.70
CA GLU A 95 -9.97 -19.37 9.32
C GLU A 95 -8.94 -18.75 8.38
N PHE A 96 -8.47 -19.53 7.40
CA PHE A 96 -7.50 -19.05 6.40
C PHE A 96 -7.99 -17.83 5.62
N LYS A 97 -9.30 -17.75 5.33
CA LYS A 97 -9.90 -16.61 4.61
C LYS A 97 -9.74 -15.29 5.37
N THR A 98 -9.66 -15.33 6.70
CA THR A 98 -9.46 -14.14 7.53
C THR A 98 -8.09 -13.51 7.31
N LEU A 99 -7.09 -14.26 6.82
CA LEU A 99 -5.76 -13.70 6.51
C LEU A 99 -5.80 -12.59 5.45
N PHE A 100 -6.80 -12.62 4.56
CA PHE A 100 -7.03 -11.60 3.54
C PHE A 100 -7.75 -10.36 4.10
N GLU A 101 -8.24 -10.46 5.33
CA GLU A 101 -9.03 -9.46 6.04
C GLU A 101 -8.21 -8.75 7.14
N LEU A 102 -6.89 -8.97 7.21
CA LEU A 102 -5.99 -8.35 8.19
C LEU A 102 -5.20 -7.18 7.56
N PRO A 103 -5.68 -5.93 7.66
CA PRO A 103 -5.01 -4.78 7.06
C PRO A 103 -3.73 -4.41 7.80
N GLU A 104 -3.71 -4.61 9.13
CA GLU A 104 -2.60 -4.30 10.02
C GLU A 104 -2.58 -5.28 11.19
N LEU A 105 -1.40 -5.54 11.74
CA LEU A 105 -1.21 -6.41 12.91
C LEU A 105 -0.71 -5.60 14.13
N ASN A 106 -1.40 -4.51 14.51
CA ASN A 106 -1.05 -3.60 15.61
C ASN A 106 0.46 -3.28 15.72
N GLY A 107 1.08 -2.82 14.62
CA GLY A 107 2.51 -2.51 14.57
C GLY A 107 3.44 -3.71 14.27
N LYS A 108 2.88 -4.91 14.03
CA LYS A 108 3.58 -6.09 13.51
C LYS A 108 3.42 -6.20 11.98
N PRO A 109 4.27 -7.00 11.29
CA PRO A 109 4.16 -7.22 9.85
C PRO A 109 2.75 -7.68 9.44
N PHE A 110 2.13 -7.06 8.44
CA PHE A 110 0.84 -7.49 7.88
C PHE A 110 1.03 -8.33 6.61
N LEU A 111 -0.05 -8.92 6.07
CA LEU A 111 0.04 -9.75 4.87
C LEU A 111 -0.27 -8.92 3.61
N LEU A 112 0.61 -9.04 2.61
CA LEU A 112 0.45 -8.48 1.28
C LEU A 112 -0.02 -9.56 0.30
N GLN A 113 -1.03 -9.24 -0.50
CA GLN A 113 -1.38 -10.05 -1.65
C GLN A 113 -0.44 -9.72 -2.82
N VAL A 114 0.40 -10.68 -3.21
CA VAL A 114 1.38 -10.53 -4.29
C VAL A 114 0.99 -11.45 -5.45
N GLU A 115 0.90 -10.89 -6.66
CA GLU A 115 0.78 -11.68 -7.90
C GLU A 115 2.17 -11.81 -8.55
N ARG A 116 2.58 -13.04 -8.86
CA ARG A 116 3.90 -13.37 -9.45
C ARG A 116 3.71 -14.12 -10.77
N GLY A 117 3.49 -13.35 -11.83
CA GLY A 117 3.08 -13.90 -13.13
C GLY A 117 1.55 -14.07 -13.20
N VAL A 118 1.07 -14.64 -14.30
CA VAL A 118 -0.37 -14.73 -14.58
C VAL A 118 -1.03 -15.73 -13.63
N ASN A 119 -2.03 -15.27 -12.86
CA ASN A 119 -2.85 -16.09 -11.95
C ASN A 119 -2.08 -16.82 -10.84
N ASN A 120 -0.90 -16.34 -10.47
CA ASN A 120 -0.07 -16.97 -9.45
C ASN A 120 0.03 -16.06 -8.23
N TYR A 121 -0.74 -16.37 -7.19
CA TYR A 121 -0.93 -15.47 -6.05
C TYR A 121 -0.31 -16.01 -4.76
N PHE A 122 0.24 -15.09 -3.98
CA PHE A 122 0.85 -15.37 -2.69
C PHE A 122 0.38 -14.38 -1.64
N LEU A 123 0.18 -14.85 -0.41
CA LEU A 123 0.20 -14.01 0.77
C LEU A 123 1.63 -13.95 1.30
N VAL A 124 2.22 -12.77 1.31
CA VAL A 124 3.61 -12.55 1.76
C VAL A 124 3.57 -11.63 2.98
N LEU A 125 4.38 -11.93 3.99
CA LEU A 125 4.53 -11.04 5.12
C LEU A 125 5.20 -9.73 4.67
N ALA A 126 4.69 -8.57 5.06
CA ALA A 126 5.31 -7.28 4.83
C ALA A 126 6.50 -7.09 5.77
N ASN A 127 7.65 -7.68 5.46
CA ASN A 127 8.89 -7.54 6.22
C ASN A 127 9.44 -6.10 6.12
N GLN A 128 10.53 -5.81 6.84
CA GLN A 128 11.19 -4.50 6.78
C GLN A 128 11.75 -4.15 5.39
N ILE A 129 12.02 -5.15 4.54
CA ILE A 129 12.57 -4.96 3.20
C ILE A 129 11.69 -5.72 2.20
N ILE A 130 11.24 -5.04 1.15
CA ILE A 130 10.52 -5.64 0.03
C ILE A 130 11.45 -5.75 -1.17
N ASP A 131 11.65 -6.97 -1.65
CA ASP A 131 12.38 -7.24 -2.88
C ASP A 131 11.46 -7.09 -4.11
N GLY A 132 11.88 -6.27 -5.07
CA GLY A 132 11.14 -5.99 -6.29
C GLY A 132 10.22 -4.77 -6.19
N ASP A 133 9.33 -4.65 -7.17
CA ASP A 133 8.40 -3.53 -7.28
C ASP A 133 7.16 -3.75 -6.40
N LEU A 134 6.65 -2.66 -5.83
CA LEU A 134 5.39 -2.62 -5.10
C LEU A 134 4.46 -1.62 -5.77
N THR A 135 3.26 -2.06 -6.18
CA THR A 135 2.21 -1.13 -6.63
C THR A 135 0.97 -1.29 -5.76
N VAL A 136 0.60 -0.22 -5.08
CA VAL A 136 -0.68 -0.11 -4.36
C VAL A 136 -1.71 0.43 -5.37
N ARG A 137 -2.84 -0.26 -5.56
CA ARG A 137 -3.90 0.20 -6.47
C ARG A 137 -5.27 0.23 -5.81
N GLU A 138 -5.96 1.36 -5.94
CA GLU A 138 -7.41 1.46 -5.82
C GLU A 138 -8.06 0.57 -6.89
N LYS A 139 -9.09 -0.17 -6.50
CA LYS A 139 -9.90 -0.93 -7.46
C LYS A 139 -11.27 -0.28 -7.60
N TYR A 140 -11.51 0.36 -8.74
CA TYR A 140 -12.85 0.83 -9.08
C TYR A 140 -13.71 -0.34 -9.58
N HIS A 141 -14.83 -0.60 -8.90
CA HIS A 141 -15.79 -1.62 -9.34
C HIS A 141 -16.83 -0.98 -10.25
N SER A 142 -16.49 -0.90 -11.54
CA SER A 142 -17.35 -0.31 -12.57
C SER A 142 -18.75 -0.90 -12.64
N ARG A 143 -18.93 -2.17 -12.26
CA ARG A 143 -20.24 -2.85 -12.22
C ARG A 143 -21.11 -2.49 -11.02
N HIS A 144 -20.52 -1.92 -9.97
CA HIS A 144 -21.21 -1.67 -8.70
C HIS A 144 -21.14 -0.22 -8.25
N GLY A 145 -20.49 0.65 -9.02
CA GLY A 145 -20.50 2.10 -8.81
C GLY A 145 -19.73 2.58 -7.57
N PHE A 146 -18.95 1.71 -6.92
CA PHE A 146 -18.15 2.10 -5.75
C PHE A 146 -16.65 1.96 -6.01
N LEU A 147 -15.91 2.89 -5.43
CA LEU A 147 -14.46 2.81 -5.30
C LEU A 147 -14.17 1.87 -4.14
N GLN A 148 -13.42 0.80 -4.38
CA GLN A 148 -12.96 -0.02 -3.28
C GLN A 148 -11.77 0.66 -2.62
N GLU A 149 -12.01 1.22 -1.45
CA GLU A 149 -10.99 1.78 -0.57
C GLU A 149 -10.18 0.64 0.12
N ASN A 150 -9.44 -0.14 -0.65
CA ASN A 150 -8.56 -1.21 -0.12
C ASN A 150 -7.21 -0.67 0.34
N PHE A 151 -7.24 0.26 1.30
CA PHE A 151 -6.10 1.12 1.48
C PHE A 151 -5.08 0.61 2.50
N ILE A 152 -3.94 0.15 1.99
CA ILE A 152 -2.67 0.39 2.67
C ILE A 152 -2.55 1.91 2.78
N LYS A 153 -2.89 2.47 3.95
CA LYS A 153 -2.75 3.91 4.25
C LYS A 153 -1.37 4.27 4.77
N THR A 154 -0.63 3.26 5.21
CA THR A 154 0.73 3.35 5.75
C THR A 154 1.56 2.15 5.28
N PHE A 155 2.86 2.35 5.09
CA PHE A 155 3.80 1.22 4.87
C PHE A 155 4.22 0.53 6.17
N GLY A 156 3.73 1.01 7.32
CA GLY A 156 3.97 0.41 8.64
C GLY A 156 5.45 0.21 8.90
N GLN A 157 5.87 -1.04 9.06
CA GLN A 157 7.26 -1.38 9.38
C GLN A 157 8.20 -1.57 8.17
N ILE A 158 7.69 -1.44 6.94
CA ILE A 158 8.54 -1.52 5.74
C ILE A 158 9.50 -0.32 5.79
N THR A 159 10.79 -0.61 5.77
CA THR A 159 11.87 0.40 5.80
C THR A 159 12.49 0.64 4.43
N LYS A 160 12.42 -0.35 3.53
CA LYS A 160 13.05 -0.29 2.21
C LYS A 160 12.25 -1.09 1.19
N ILE A 161 12.13 -0.53 -0.02
CA ILE A 161 11.65 -1.24 -1.21
C ILE A 161 12.79 -1.22 -2.22
N ASN A 162 13.26 -2.38 -2.66
CA ASN A 162 14.41 -2.48 -3.56
C ASN A 162 14.07 -2.12 -5.01
N GLY A 163 12.80 -2.25 -5.43
CA GLY A 163 12.32 -1.82 -6.73
C GLY A 163 11.56 -0.50 -6.70
N THR A 164 10.66 -0.35 -7.67
CA THR A 164 9.78 0.81 -7.86
C THR A 164 8.55 0.74 -6.94
N LEU A 165 8.17 1.88 -6.37
CA LEU A 165 6.95 2.07 -5.60
C LEU A 165 5.94 2.90 -6.39
N GLY A 166 4.85 2.26 -6.81
CA GLY A 166 3.69 2.91 -7.41
C GLY A 166 2.53 3.02 -6.43
N ILE A 167 1.94 4.20 -6.31
CA ILE A 167 0.79 4.47 -5.45
C ILE A 167 -0.34 5.00 -6.32
N ASP A 168 -1.29 4.14 -6.62
CA ASP A 168 -2.48 4.44 -7.38
C ASP A 168 -3.67 4.58 -6.42
N GLY A 169 -3.65 5.64 -5.60
CA GLY A 169 -4.58 5.83 -4.50
C GLY A 169 -4.14 6.84 -3.42
N ASN A 170 -4.97 7.11 -2.41
CA ASN A 170 -4.70 7.95 -1.24
C ASN A 170 -3.89 7.27 -0.10
N MET A 171 -2.73 7.82 0.25
CA MET A 171 -1.96 7.45 1.45
C MET A 171 -2.20 8.43 2.60
N THR A 172 -1.97 7.99 3.83
CA THR A 172 -1.97 8.84 5.03
C THR A 172 -0.54 9.10 5.51
N ASP A 173 0.32 8.08 5.55
CA ASP A 173 1.72 8.23 5.95
C ASP A 173 2.64 7.16 5.33
N PHE A 174 3.95 7.33 5.50
CA PHE A 174 4.98 6.43 4.95
C PHE A 174 5.46 5.37 5.94
N GLY A 175 4.89 5.32 7.15
CA GLY A 175 5.33 4.45 8.23
C GLY A 175 6.82 4.61 8.51
N ASN A 176 7.57 3.53 8.36
CA ASN A 176 9.02 3.50 8.56
C ASN A 176 9.82 3.53 7.24
N LEU A 177 9.19 3.78 6.09
CA LEU A 177 9.83 3.70 4.78
C LEU A 177 10.89 4.80 4.63
N LYS A 178 12.15 4.40 4.50
CA LYS A 178 13.32 5.29 4.41
C LYS A 178 13.92 5.35 3.02
N GLU A 179 13.79 4.28 2.24
CA GLU A 179 14.43 4.17 0.93
C GLU A 179 13.57 3.43 -0.11
N VAL A 180 13.53 3.98 -1.33
CA VAL A 180 13.02 3.30 -2.53
C VAL A 180 14.15 3.16 -3.56
N GLY A 181 14.37 1.93 -4.01
CA GLY A 181 15.46 1.54 -4.89
C GLY A 181 15.24 1.86 -6.37
N GLY A 182 13.98 1.95 -6.79
CA GLY A 182 13.56 2.41 -8.11
C GLY A 182 12.87 3.78 -8.05
N ASP A 183 11.85 3.93 -8.89
CA ASP A 183 11.04 5.15 -8.94
C ASP A 183 10.01 5.15 -7.81
N LEU A 184 9.57 6.34 -7.40
CA LEU A 184 8.39 6.51 -6.54
C LEU A 184 7.39 7.43 -7.24
N TRP A 185 6.19 6.93 -7.49
CA TRP A 185 5.15 7.73 -8.16
C TRP A 185 3.78 7.57 -7.54
N PHE A 186 3.04 8.68 -7.51
CA PHE A 186 1.61 8.72 -7.26
C PHE A 186 0.83 8.82 -8.57
N SER A 187 -0.36 8.22 -8.62
CA SER A 187 -1.25 8.41 -9.75
C SER A 187 -1.74 9.86 -9.81
N ASN A 188 -1.74 10.42 -11.03
CA ASN A 188 -2.04 11.84 -11.21
C ASN A 188 -3.54 12.18 -11.10
N HIS A 189 -4.41 11.17 -10.95
CA HIS A 189 -5.85 11.35 -10.84
C HIS A 189 -6.35 11.47 -9.40
N VAL A 190 -5.51 11.16 -8.42
CA VAL A 190 -5.81 11.31 -6.99
C VAL A 190 -4.97 12.45 -6.42
N TYR A 191 -5.62 13.41 -5.75
CA TYR A 191 -4.93 14.41 -4.95
C TYR A 191 -4.72 13.84 -3.54
N GLN A 192 -3.47 13.79 -3.08
CA GLN A 192 -3.12 13.21 -1.78
C GLN A 192 -3.49 14.20 -0.66
N GLU A 193 -4.76 14.26 -0.24
CA GLU A 193 -5.26 15.25 0.74
C GLU A 193 -4.89 14.91 2.19
N ASN A 194 -4.67 13.64 2.51
CA ASN A 194 -4.35 13.19 3.88
C ASN A 194 -2.85 12.92 4.11
N LEU A 195 -2.03 12.95 3.05
CA LEU A 195 -0.58 12.74 3.16
C LEU A 195 0.13 14.03 3.55
N GLU A 196 0.24 14.29 4.86
CA GLU A 196 0.87 15.51 5.38
C GLU A 196 2.39 15.54 5.18
N SER A 197 3.03 14.37 5.14
CA SER A 197 4.49 14.24 5.09
C SER A 197 4.93 12.91 4.49
N ILE A 198 6.07 12.91 3.80
CA ILE A 198 6.76 11.67 3.39
C ILE A 198 7.76 11.18 4.45
N TYR A 199 7.88 11.84 5.60
CA TYR A 199 8.75 11.38 6.69
C TYR A 199 8.43 9.92 7.07
N PRO A 200 9.43 9.02 7.19
CA PRO A 200 10.87 9.28 7.25
C PRO A 200 11.62 9.03 5.93
N LEU A 201 10.97 9.07 4.76
CA LEU A 201 11.61 8.79 3.46
C LEU A 201 12.81 9.74 3.24
N LYS A 202 13.99 9.14 3.08
CA LYS A 202 15.25 9.86 2.86
C LYS A 202 15.71 9.82 1.42
N LYS A 203 15.48 8.69 0.73
CA LYS A 203 16.12 8.43 -0.55
C LYS A 203 15.19 7.74 -1.54
N VAL A 204 15.19 8.25 -2.77
CA VAL A 204 14.63 7.57 -3.95
C VAL A 204 15.75 7.48 -4.97
N ASN A 205 16.17 6.26 -5.33
CA ASN A 205 17.28 6.07 -6.27
C ASN A 205 16.88 6.34 -7.73
N GLY A 206 15.59 6.27 -8.06
CA GLY A 206 15.03 6.64 -9.37
C GLY A 206 14.36 8.02 -9.39
N ASP A 207 13.35 8.15 -10.24
CA ASP A 207 12.50 9.34 -10.35
C ASP A 207 11.51 9.41 -9.18
N LEU A 208 11.27 10.63 -8.67
CA LEU A 208 10.27 10.90 -7.64
C LEU A 208 9.18 11.83 -8.20
N ASN A 209 7.97 11.29 -8.34
CA ASN A 209 6.80 12.05 -8.79
C ASN A 209 5.83 12.36 -7.64
N LEU A 210 5.88 13.60 -7.17
CA LEU A 210 4.99 14.16 -6.14
C LEU A 210 4.02 15.18 -6.74
N LYS A 211 3.74 15.06 -8.04
CA LYS A 211 2.75 15.93 -8.66
C LYS A 211 1.40 15.75 -7.97
N ASN A 212 0.70 16.87 -7.70
CA ASN A 212 -0.60 16.89 -7.00
C ASN A 212 -0.55 16.37 -5.54
N THR A 213 0.53 16.64 -4.80
CA THR A 213 0.60 16.34 -3.36
C THR A 213 0.84 17.60 -2.53
N HIS A 214 0.49 17.56 -1.24
CA HIS A 214 0.84 18.61 -0.26
C HIS A 214 1.83 18.14 0.80
N ALA A 215 2.34 16.92 0.68
CA ALA A 215 3.24 16.32 1.65
C ALA A 215 4.54 17.12 1.84
N SER A 216 4.93 17.34 3.10
CA SER A 216 6.25 17.86 3.47
C SER A 216 7.38 16.94 3.04
N LEU A 217 8.43 17.53 2.48
CA LEU A 217 9.64 16.84 2.00
C LEU A 217 10.83 17.02 2.95
N SER A 218 10.57 17.40 4.19
CA SER A 218 11.58 17.74 5.19
C SER A 218 12.53 16.59 5.55
N SER A 219 12.22 15.34 5.19
CA SER A 219 13.13 14.19 5.38
C SER A 219 13.92 13.79 4.13
N LEU A 220 13.49 14.25 2.95
CA LEU A 220 14.03 13.79 1.68
C LEU A 220 15.41 14.39 1.47
N GLU A 221 16.42 13.53 1.36
CA GLU A 221 17.82 13.91 1.20
C GLU A 221 18.29 13.78 -0.25
N GLU A 222 17.81 12.77 -0.98
CA GLU A 222 18.32 12.46 -2.31
C GLU A 222 17.26 11.86 -3.24
N VAL A 223 17.26 12.36 -4.49
CA VAL A 223 16.56 11.76 -5.63
C VAL A 223 17.58 11.46 -6.73
N GLY A 224 17.73 10.20 -7.11
CA GLY A 224 18.71 9.80 -8.13
C GLY A 224 18.30 10.21 -9.55
N GLY A 225 16.99 10.29 -9.82
CA GLY A 225 16.42 10.73 -11.10
C GLY A 225 15.82 12.13 -11.06
N ASN A 226 14.74 12.34 -11.80
CA ASN A 226 13.97 13.57 -11.83
C ASN A 226 13.11 13.72 -10.57
N LEU A 227 12.99 14.95 -10.08
CA LEU A 227 12.08 15.33 -9.00
C LEU A 227 10.94 16.18 -9.55
N ASN A 228 9.72 15.63 -9.58
CA ASN A 228 8.54 16.34 -10.07
C ASN A 228 7.71 16.90 -8.90
N LEU A 229 7.74 18.22 -8.74
CA LEU A 229 7.04 19.00 -7.72
C LEU A 229 5.96 19.92 -8.34
N ARG A 230 5.50 19.57 -9.54
CA ARG A 230 4.42 20.33 -10.20
C ARG A 230 3.15 20.23 -9.38
N LYS A 231 2.45 21.35 -9.23
CA LYS A 231 1.19 21.46 -8.48
C LYS A 231 1.29 21.00 -7.01
N THR A 232 2.47 21.03 -6.40
CA THR A 232 2.59 20.83 -4.96
C THR A 232 2.29 22.14 -4.21
N THR A 233 1.84 22.01 -2.96
CA THR A 233 1.59 23.16 -2.07
C THR A 233 2.57 23.24 -0.89
N CYS A 234 3.41 22.23 -0.69
CA CYS A 234 4.47 22.25 0.31
C CYS A 234 5.83 22.49 -0.34
N HIS A 235 6.62 23.39 0.25
CA HIS A 235 7.88 23.90 -0.28
C HIS A 235 9.08 23.61 0.61
N ASN A 236 8.88 22.91 1.72
CA ASN A 236 9.97 22.57 2.63
C ASN A 236 10.83 21.44 2.04
N ILE A 237 11.95 21.83 1.44
CA ILE A 237 12.99 20.95 0.89
C ILE A 237 14.30 21.06 1.68
N SER A 238 14.24 21.47 2.95
CA SER A 238 15.42 21.82 3.75
C SER A 238 16.47 20.71 3.90
N SER A 239 16.06 19.44 3.79
CA SER A 239 16.96 18.29 3.85
C SER A 239 17.50 17.83 2.50
N LEU A 240 16.94 18.34 1.39
CA LEU A 240 17.30 17.89 0.05
C LEU A 240 18.72 18.33 -0.27
N LYS A 241 19.57 17.37 -0.62
CA LYS A 241 20.99 17.60 -0.93
C LYS A 241 21.29 17.40 -2.41
N ARG A 242 20.64 16.43 -3.07
CA ARG A 242 20.94 16.08 -4.46
C ARG A 242 19.70 15.65 -5.25
N VAL A 243 19.64 16.10 -6.50
CA VAL A 243 18.76 15.59 -7.55
C VAL A 243 19.61 15.23 -8.77
N GLY A 244 19.66 13.95 -9.13
CA GLY A 244 20.47 13.46 -10.25
C GLY A 244 19.88 13.79 -11.64
N GLY A 245 18.60 14.14 -11.72
CA GLY A 245 17.91 14.55 -12.95
C GLY A 245 17.42 15.99 -12.92
N ASN A 246 16.30 16.24 -13.61
CA ASN A 246 15.65 17.55 -13.64
C ASN A 246 14.75 17.76 -12.42
N ILE A 247 14.56 19.02 -12.04
CA ILE A 247 13.50 19.43 -11.12
C ILE A 247 12.37 20.05 -11.94
N LEU A 248 11.13 19.60 -11.75
CA LEU A 248 9.97 20.10 -12.48
C LEU A 248 9.05 20.87 -11.53
N LEU A 249 8.76 22.13 -11.86
CA LEU A 249 7.95 23.04 -11.02
C LEU A 249 6.82 23.67 -11.82
N SER A 250 5.74 24.02 -11.13
CA SER A 250 4.73 24.91 -11.68
C SER A 250 5.19 26.36 -11.58
N LYS A 251 4.98 27.15 -12.65
CA LYS A 251 5.36 28.57 -12.72
C LYS A 251 4.86 29.37 -11.52
N SER A 252 3.63 29.12 -11.08
CA SER A 252 3.00 29.79 -9.93
C SER A 252 3.65 29.51 -8.58
N GLN A 253 4.42 28.42 -8.44
CA GLN A 253 5.03 27.98 -7.19
C GLN A 253 6.57 28.04 -7.23
N SER A 254 7.16 28.34 -8.38
CA SER A 254 8.61 28.25 -8.60
C SER A 254 9.45 29.14 -7.66
N ASN A 255 8.94 30.31 -7.28
CA ASN A 255 9.63 31.24 -6.37
C ASN A 255 9.57 30.81 -4.89
N ASN A 256 8.80 29.77 -4.55
CA ASN A 256 8.65 29.33 -3.16
C ASN A 256 9.71 28.31 -2.73
N PHE A 257 10.53 27.82 -3.67
CA PHE A 257 11.57 26.83 -3.40
C PHE A 257 12.97 27.46 -3.43
N ASP A 258 13.80 27.12 -2.45
CA ASP A 258 15.22 27.47 -2.42
C ASP A 258 16.08 26.25 -2.73
N PHE A 259 16.62 26.20 -3.95
CA PHE A 259 17.54 25.14 -4.40
C PHE A 259 19.03 25.54 -4.30
N SER A 260 19.37 26.67 -3.67
CA SER A 260 20.74 27.19 -3.62
C SER A 260 21.76 26.23 -3.00
N LYS A 261 21.29 25.31 -2.14
CA LYS A 261 22.10 24.29 -1.45
C LYS A 261 21.93 22.88 -2.03
N VAL A 262 21.22 22.73 -3.14
CA VAL A 262 20.92 21.43 -3.75
C VAL A 262 21.82 21.21 -4.96
N GLU A 263 22.54 20.10 -4.99
CA GLU A 263 23.25 19.64 -6.18
C GLU A 263 22.22 19.14 -7.21
N ILE A 264 22.17 19.79 -8.38
CA ILE A 264 21.24 19.43 -9.45
C ILE A 264 22.06 19.08 -10.69
N ASN A 265 22.05 17.81 -11.09
CA ASN A 265 22.78 17.36 -12.29
C ASN A 265 22.01 17.65 -13.58
N GLY A 266 20.69 17.83 -13.50
CA GLY A 266 19.84 18.23 -14.62
C GLY A 266 19.55 19.74 -14.63
N LYS A 267 18.31 20.09 -15.00
CA LYS A 267 17.85 21.49 -15.05
C LYS A 267 16.58 21.67 -14.22
N ILE A 268 16.36 22.89 -13.74
CA ILE A 268 15.05 23.32 -13.24
C ILE A 268 14.16 23.66 -14.45
N LYS A 269 13.06 22.94 -14.62
CA LYS A 269 12.09 23.09 -15.71
C LYS A 269 10.78 23.65 -15.16
N ILE A 270 10.35 24.76 -15.74
CA ILE A 270 9.15 25.49 -15.31
C ILE A 270 7.99 25.22 -16.28
N PHE A 271 6.82 24.87 -15.73
CA PHE A 271 5.63 24.55 -16.50
C PHE A 271 4.47 25.48 -16.15
N THR A 272 3.71 25.90 -17.16
CA THR A 272 2.47 26.65 -16.98
C THR A 272 1.34 25.69 -16.66
N ASP A 273 1.21 25.34 -15.37
CA ASP A 273 0.13 24.50 -14.87
C ASP A 273 -1.03 25.35 -14.34
N LYS A 274 -2.27 24.95 -14.62
CA LYS A 274 -3.43 25.43 -13.84
C LYS A 274 -3.33 24.83 -12.44
N PHE A 275 -3.21 25.69 -11.43
CA PHE A 275 -3.14 25.29 -10.03
C PHE A 275 -4.45 24.62 -9.62
N ASN A 276 -4.38 23.37 -9.15
CA ASN A 276 -5.53 22.71 -8.56
C ASN A 276 -5.68 23.26 -7.14
N GLN A 277 -6.70 24.07 -6.88
CA GLN A 277 -7.01 24.58 -5.53
C GLN A 277 -7.60 23.52 -4.59
N GLY A 278 -7.51 22.22 -4.91
CA GLY A 278 -8.19 21.18 -4.14
C GLY A 278 -9.69 21.44 -4.06
N LYS A 279 -10.40 21.30 -5.19
CA LYS A 279 -11.82 20.92 -5.12
C LYS A 279 -11.93 19.54 -5.71
N LEU A 280 -12.39 18.61 -4.88
CA LEU A 280 -12.79 17.26 -5.25
C LEU A 280 -13.53 17.33 -6.58
N THR A 281 -13.00 16.69 -7.61
CA THR A 281 -13.87 16.18 -8.67
C THR A 281 -14.59 14.99 -8.06
N THR A 282 -15.70 15.24 -7.36
CA THR A 282 -16.69 14.20 -7.14
C THR A 282 -17.09 13.66 -8.51
N PRO A 283 -17.16 12.33 -8.71
CA PRO A 283 -17.70 11.78 -9.94
C PRO A 283 -19.10 12.36 -10.16
N ASN A 284 -19.30 13.04 -11.30
CA ASN A 284 -20.63 13.48 -11.72
C ASN A 284 -21.46 12.24 -12.07
N TYR A 285 -22.22 11.72 -11.11
CA TYR A 285 -23.33 10.84 -11.41
C TYR A 285 -24.56 11.73 -11.64
N ILE A 286 -24.93 11.92 -12.90
CA ILE A 286 -26.25 12.42 -13.26
C ILE A 286 -27.22 11.29 -12.92
N ILE A 287 -27.96 11.44 -11.81
CA ILE A 287 -29.16 10.64 -11.59
C ILE A 287 -30.25 11.40 -12.32
N GLU A 288 -30.61 10.94 -13.51
CA GLU A 288 -31.88 11.32 -14.10
C GLU A 288 -32.97 10.61 -13.28
N GLU A 289 -33.75 11.39 -12.53
CA GLU A 289 -34.99 10.90 -11.94
C GLU A 289 -35.97 10.59 -13.07
N ILE A 290 -36.43 9.34 -13.15
CA ILE A 290 -37.63 8.92 -13.87
C ILE A 290 -38.68 8.55 -12.83
#